data_AF-A0A0Q7GMZ0-F1
#
_entry.id   AF-A0A0Q7GMZ0-F1
#
_cell.length_a   1.000
_cell.length_b   1.000
_cell.length_c   1.000
_cell.angle_alpha   90.00
_cell.angle_beta   90.00
_cell.angle_gamma   90.00
#
_symmetry.space_group_name_H-M   'P 1'
#
loop_
_entity.id
_entity.type
_entity.pdbx_description
1 polymer ?
#
loop_
_entity_poly.entity_id
_entity_poly.type
_entity_poly.pdbx_seq_one_letter_code
_entity_poly.pdbx_strand_id
1 'polypeptide(L)' 'MTMNILINDKPFTLPDHASLTDALAALNATPPYAVAVNREFVPRSAYAARTLQPDDRIEVIRPVTGG' A
#
# COMPACT_ATOMS: atom_id res chain seq x y z
N MET A 1 -9.02 5.36 16.70
CA MET A 1 -8.88 3.90 16.58
C MET A 1 -7.88 3.64 15.46
N THR A 2 -7.14 2.53 15.53
CA THR A 2 -6.05 2.21 14.59
C THR A 2 -6.20 0.79 14.08
N MET A 3 -5.80 0.55 12.83
CA MET A 3 -5.83 -0.75 12.19
C MET A 3 -4.42 -1.26 11.92
N ASN A 4 -4.29 -2.58 11.88
CA ASN A 4 -3.07 -3.27 11.56
C ASN A 4 -3.16 -3.80 10.14
N ILE A 5 -2.12 -3.54 9.35
CA ILE A 5 -1.98 -4.01 7.96
C ILE A 5 -0.57 -4.57 7.77
N LEU A 6 -0.37 -5.24 6.65
CA LEU A 6 0.95 -5.71 6.22
C LEU A 6 1.37 -4.97 4.97
N ILE A 7 2.58 -4.40 4.96
CA ILE A 7 3.20 -3.79 3.77
C ILE A 7 4.50 -4.53 3.48
N ASN A 8 4.61 -5.21 2.33
CA ASN A 8 5.75 -6.07 1.99
C ASN A 8 6.11 -7.03 3.13
N ASP A 9 5.11 -7.75 3.65
CA ASP A 9 5.20 -8.66 4.81
C ASP A 9 5.64 -8.02 6.14
N LYS A 10 5.72 -6.68 6.22
CA LYS A 10 6.02 -5.96 7.46
C LYS A 10 4.75 -5.42 8.10
N PRO A 11 4.53 -5.59 9.41
CA PRO A 11 3.37 -5.02 10.09
C PRO A 11 3.47 -3.50 10.17
N PHE A 12 2.38 -2.83 9.83
CA PHE A 12 2.20 -1.38 9.97
C PHE A 12 0.90 -1.10 10.71
N THR A 13 0.92 -0.05 11.53
CA THR A 13 -0.26 0.47 12.22
C THR A 13 -0.64 1.81 11.61
N LEU A 14 -1.86 1.93 11.12
CA LEU A 14 -2.40 3.14 10.52
C LEU A 14 -3.69 3.59 11.24
N PRO A 15 -4.09 4.86 11.11
CA PRO A 15 -5.41 5.30 11.57
C PRO A 15 -6.53 4.49 10.92
N ASP A 16 -7.63 4.28 11.65
CA ASP A 16 -8.84 3.72 11.05
C ASP A 16 -9.30 4.63 9.90
N HIS A 17 -9.69 4.02 8.78
CA HIS A 17 -10.02 4.68 7.51
C HIS A 17 -8.84 5.26 6.72
N ALA A 18 -7.59 4.89 7.06
CA ALA A 18 -6.46 5.28 6.23
C ALA A 18 -6.60 4.74 4.79
N SER A 19 -6.15 5.55 3.84
CA SER A 19 -6.12 5.23 2.43
C SER A 19 -4.84 4.51 2.05
N LEU A 20 -4.81 3.95 0.84
CA LEU A 20 -3.58 3.38 0.30
C LEU A 20 -2.46 4.44 0.18
N THR A 21 -2.81 5.70 -0.10
CA THR A 21 -1.84 6.80 -0.09
C THR A 21 -1.20 7.03 1.27
N ASP A 22 -1.93 6.88 2.37
CA ASP A 22 -1.38 7.04 3.72
C ASP A 22 -0.39 5.91 4.05
N ALA A 23 -0.70 4.68 3.65
CA ALA A 23 0.22 3.54 3.79
C ALA A 23 1.53 3.75 3.01
N LEU A 24 1.43 4.25 1.78
CA LEU A 24 2.60 4.56 0.95
C LEU A 24 3.43 5.73 1.52
N ALA A 25 2.78 6.73 2.10
CA ALA A 25 3.44 7.83 2.80
C ALA A 25 4.17 7.33 4.06
N ALA A 26 3.54 6.46 4.85
CA ALA A 26 4.16 5.84 6.02
C ALA A 26 5.38 4.97 5.64
N LEU A 27 5.33 4.31 4.48
CA LEU A 27 6.45 3.55 3.94
C LEU A 27 7.58 4.44 3.36
N ASN A 28 7.32 5.74 3.14
CA ASN A 28 8.18 6.61 2.33
C ASN A 28 8.47 6.03 0.94
N ALA A 29 7.45 5.43 0.30
CA ALA A 29 7.60 4.79 -1.00
C ALA A 29 7.90 5.84 -2.09
N THR A 30 9.03 5.69 -2.79
CA THR A 30 9.42 6.60 -3.89
C THR A 30 9.20 5.95 -5.27
N PRO A 31 8.45 6.62 -6.19
CA PRO A 31 8.19 6.11 -7.55
C PRO A 31 9.48 5.92 -8.37
N PRO A 32 9.48 5.03 -9.40
CA PRO A 32 8.35 4.24 -9.87
C PRO A 32 8.11 2.99 -9.01
N TYR A 33 6.84 2.69 -8.76
CA TYR A 33 6.39 1.44 -8.14
C TYR A 33 4.96 1.12 -8.59
N ALA A 34 4.63 -0.16 -8.55
CA ALA A 34 3.27 -0.68 -8.59
C ALA A 34 2.86 -1.12 -7.19
N VAL A 35 1.56 -1.08 -6.91
CA VAL A 35 1.03 -1.51 -5.62
C VAL A 35 -0.03 -2.57 -5.85
N ALA A 36 0.06 -3.67 -5.11
CA ALA A 36 -1.00 -4.65 -5.02
C ALA A 36 -1.59 -4.65 -3.61
N VAL A 37 -2.92 -4.74 -3.50
CA VAL A 37 -3.64 -4.91 -2.24
C VAL A 37 -4.32 -6.27 -2.28
N ASN A 38 -4.04 -7.14 -1.31
CA ASN A 38 -4.51 -8.52 -1.27
C ASN A 38 -4.24 -9.29 -2.58
N ARG A 39 -3.04 -9.10 -3.15
CA ARG A 39 -2.59 -9.67 -4.44
C ARG A 39 -3.33 -9.14 -5.68
N GLU A 40 -4.12 -8.08 -5.54
CA GLU A 40 -4.79 -7.38 -6.64
C GLU A 40 -4.05 -6.07 -6.95
N PHE A 41 -3.60 -5.90 -8.20
CA PHE A 41 -2.95 -4.65 -8.60
C PHE A 41 -3.93 -3.48 -8.58
N VAL A 42 -3.56 -2.44 -7.84
CA VAL A 42 -4.32 -1.20 -7.78
C VAL A 42 -3.69 -0.21 -8.77
N PRO A 43 -4.47 0.44 -9.67
CA PRO A 43 -3.94 1.49 -10.51
C PRO A 43 -3.66 2.75 -9.68
N ARG A 44 -2.60 3.49 -10.04
CA ARG A 44 -2.17 4.70 -9.30
C ARG A 44 -3.29 5.73 -9.12
N SER A 45 -4.17 5.88 -10.10
CA SER A 45 -5.33 6.78 -10.02
C SER A 45 -6.33 6.41 -8.92
N ALA A 46 -6.36 5.14 -8.51
CA ALA A 46 -7.26 4.65 -7.47
C ALA A 46 -6.63 4.67 -6.06
N TYR A 47 -5.34 4.99 -5.90
CA TYR A 47 -4.68 4.95 -4.59
C TYR A 47 -5.35 5.85 -3.55
N ALA A 48 -5.71 7.08 -3.95
CA ALA A 48 -6.36 8.03 -3.05
C ALA A 48 -7.81 7.63 -2.70
N ALA A 49 -8.49 6.91 -3.59
CA ALA A 49 -9.87 6.48 -3.40
C ALA A 49 -9.99 5.10 -2.69
N ARG A 50 -8.91 4.33 -2.64
CA ARG A 50 -8.88 3.00 -2.02
C ARG A 50 -8.66 3.14 -0.51
N THR A 51 -9.71 3.00 0.26
CA THR A 51 -9.64 2.81 1.71
C THR A 51 -9.10 1.43 2.04
N LEU A 52 -8.19 1.36 3.01
CA LEU A 52 -7.65 0.10 3.52
C LEU A 52 -8.53 -0.46 4.62
N GLN A 53 -8.50 -1.77 4.75
CA GLN A 53 -9.15 -2.50 5.84
C GLN A 53 -8.11 -3.13 6.77
N PRO A 54 -8.49 -3.44 8.03
CA PRO A 54 -7.68 -4.26 8.90
C PRO A 54 -7.28 -5.57 8.21
N ASP A 55 -6.05 -6.02 8.47
CA ASP A 55 -5.44 -7.24 7.93
C ASP A 55 -5.17 -7.21 6.41
N ASP A 56 -5.35 -6.07 5.74
CA ASP A 56 -4.97 -5.91 4.33
C ASP A 56 -3.47 -6.14 4.12
N ARG A 57 -3.15 -6.83 3.02
CA ARG A 57 -1.78 -7.09 2.57
C ARG A 57 -1.46 -6.20 1.38
N ILE A 58 -0.59 -5.22 1.59
CA ILE A 58 -0.11 -4.32 0.57
C ILE A 58 1.29 -4.77 0.12
N GLU A 59 1.49 -4.90 -1.18
CA GLU A 59 2.78 -5.19 -1.79
C GLU A 59 3.19 -4.01 -2.66
N VAL A 60 4.30 -3.38 -2.31
CA VAL A 60 4.89 -2.28 -3.09
C VAL A 60 6.03 -2.87 -3.91
N ILE A 61 5.78 -3.00 -5.22
CA ILE A 61 6.64 -3.67 -6.17
C ILE A 61 7.34 -2.61 -7.01
N ARG A 62 8.67 -2.63 -7.03
CA ARG A 62 9.45 -1.76 -7.92
C ARG A 62 9.71 -2.48 -9.25
N PRO A 63 9.36 -1.87 -10.39
CA PRO A 63 9.70 -2.46 -11.67
C PRO A 63 11.22 -2.54 -11.81
N VAL A 64 11.72 -3.73 -12.12
CA VAL A 64 13.14 -3.92 -12.47
C VAL A 64 13.22 -3.71 -13.98
N THR A 65 13.62 -2.53 -14.43
CA THR A 65 13.94 -2.31 -15.84
C THR A 65 15.23 -3.08 -16.17
N GLY A 66 15.09 -4.27 -16.75
CA GLY A 66 16.18 -4.96 -17.44
C GLY A 66 16.42 -4.31 -18.80
N GLY A 67 17.66 -3.94 -19.07
CA GLY A 67 18.13 -3.57 -20.41
C GLY A 67 18.57 -4.78 -21.20
#